data_AF-G1N9G3-F1
#
_entry.id   AF-G1N9G3-F1
#
_cell.length_a   1.000
_cell.length_b   1.000
_cell.length_c   1.000
_cell.angle_alpha   90.00
_cell.angle_beta   90.00
_cell.angle_gamma   90.00
#
_symmetry.space_group_name_H-M   'P 1'
#
loop_
_entity.id
_entity.type
_entity.pdbx_description
1 polymer ?
#
loop_
_entity_poly.entity_id
_entity_poly.type
_entity_poly.pdbx_seq_one_letter_code
_entity_poly.pdbx_strand_id
1 'polypeptide(L)'
;MKENDSLKIKRRGKSLNKASNNEISSFSTASGKWEQYLEFAVFQVQLKTNISSQYVIRTQPTNNCLSTLECAAVALTIMEKNKNIQETILRPLQALCSFQLQHGAQIHHSKEHLLKNGLYDKPMPKNKRKLRRMELLLNNVKI
;
A
#
# COMPACT_ATOMS: atom_id res chain seq x y z
N MET A 1 38.75 30.26 3.28
CA MET A 1 39.55 29.41 4.20
C MET A 1 38.61 28.37 4.81
N LYS A 2 38.88 27.09 4.54
CA LYS A 2 38.15 25.84 4.94
C LYS A 2 36.77 25.68 4.27
N GLU A 3 36.50 24.79 3.31
CA GLU A 3 36.95 23.41 2.97
C GLU A 3 36.34 22.29 3.84
N ASN A 4 35.56 21.41 3.15
CA ASN A 4 35.15 20.01 3.42
C ASN A 4 34.11 19.75 4.56
N ASP A 5 33.06 18.92 4.41
CA ASP A 5 32.95 17.63 3.70
C ASP A 5 31.59 17.30 3.06
N SER A 6 31.65 16.98 1.77
CA SER A 6 31.14 15.78 1.08
C SER A 6 30.09 14.86 1.76
N LEU A 7 28.86 14.87 1.23
CA LEU A 7 28.13 13.63 0.92
C LEU A 7 27.59 13.72 -0.51
N LYS A 8 28.39 13.21 -1.44
CA LYS A 8 28.01 12.94 -2.84
C LYS A 8 27.02 11.77 -2.85
N ILE A 9 25.78 12.03 -3.25
CA ILE A 9 24.92 10.99 -3.84
C ILE A 9 24.66 11.41 -5.28
N LYS A 10 25.46 10.87 -6.21
CA LYS A 10 25.35 11.14 -7.63
C LYS A 10 24.85 9.91 -8.39
N ARG A 11 23.56 10.00 -8.76
CA ARG A 11 22.91 9.66 -10.04
C ARG A 11 22.78 8.19 -10.47
N ARG A 12 21.54 7.85 -10.86
CA ARG A 12 21.18 7.62 -12.28
C ARG A 12 19.69 7.92 -12.50
N GLY A 13 19.39 8.59 -13.62
CA GLY A 13 18.14 9.33 -13.84
C GLY A 13 16.97 8.52 -14.38
N LYS A 14 15.80 9.15 -14.38
CA LYS A 14 15.10 9.62 -15.58
C LYS A 14 13.93 10.51 -15.16
N SER A 15 13.70 11.55 -15.95
CA SER A 15 12.47 12.35 -15.92
C SER A 15 11.27 11.44 -16.19
N LEU A 16 10.22 11.54 -15.39
CA LEU A 16 8.93 10.93 -15.68
C LEU A 16 7.95 12.05 -16.04
N ASN A 17 7.50 12.04 -17.29
CA ASN A 17 6.35 12.78 -17.75
C ASN A 17 5.11 12.32 -16.96
N LYS A 18 4.17 13.25 -16.72
CA LYS A 18 2.85 12.99 -16.13
C LYS A 18 2.17 11.80 -16.84
N ALA A 19 1.96 10.71 -16.11
CA ALA A 19 1.09 9.62 -16.54
C ALA A 19 -0.23 9.71 -15.78
N SER A 20 -1.33 9.49 -16.49
CA SER A 20 -2.70 9.50 -15.97
C SER A 20 -2.87 8.45 -14.87
N ASN A 21 -3.75 8.77 -13.92
CA ASN A 21 -4.07 7.95 -12.76
C ASN A 21 -4.82 6.67 -13.18
N ASN A 22 -4.14 5.64 -13.70
CA ASN A 22 -4.56 4.22 -13.69
C ASN A 22 -3.61 3.24 -14.42
N GLU A 23 -2.31 3.54 -14.57
CA GLU A 23 -1.40 2.63 -15.28
C GLU A 23 -0.56 1.75 -14.33
N ILE A 24 -0.48 0.47 -14.68
CA ILE A 24 0.49 -0.50 -14.16
C ILE A 24 1.88 -0.09 -14.66
N SER A 25 2.74 0.43 -13.78
CA SER A 25 4.12 0.75 -14.16
C SER A 25 5.01 -0.49 -14.01
N SER A 26 5.58 -0.98 -15.11
CA SER A 26 6.61 -2.02 -15.12
C SER A 26 8.00 -1.44 -14.80
N PHE A 27 8.83 -2.20 -14.09
CA PHE A 27 10.22 -1.84 -13.80
C PHE A 27 11.16 -2.84 -14.47
N SER A 28 12.12 -2.36 -15.27
CA SER A 28 13.12 -3.20 -15.95
C SER A 28 14.50 -3.02 -15.31
N THR A 29 15.09 -4.11 -14.80
CA THR A 29 16.49 -4.13 -14.35
C THR A 29 17.39 -4.59 -15.50
N ALA A 30 18.43 -3.82 -15.80
CA ALA A 30 19.51 -4.21 -16.69
C ALA A 30 20.76 -4.52 -15.87
N SER A 31 21.20 -5.79 -15.86
CA SER A 31 22.60 -6.21 -15.97
C SER A 31 22.81 -7.67 -15.58
N GLY A 32 23.39 -8.45 -16.51
CA GLY A 32 24.44 -9.42 -16.20
C GLY A 32 24.03 -10.85 -15.82
N LYS A 33 24.27 -11.78 -16.77
CA LYS A 33 24.56 -13.22 -16.60
C LYS A 33 23.65 -14.01 -15.64
N TRP A 34 22.46 -14.39 -16.11
CA TRP A 34 21.65 -15.48 -15.51
C TRP A 34 20.88 -16.29 -16.58
N GLU A 35 21.49 -16.48 -17.77
CA GLU A 35 20.82 -17.08 -18.95
C GLU A 35 20.53 -18.59 -18.87
N GLN A 36 20.60 -19.22 -17.70
CA GLN A 36 20.31 -20.67 -17.57
C GLN A 36 19.24 -21.04 -16.54
N TYR A 37 18.62 -20.06 -15.88
CA TYR A 37 17.47 -20.26 -14.97
C TYR A 37 16.35 -19.22 -15.24
N LEU A 38 16.16 -18.85 -16.51
CA LEU A 38 15.10 -17.94 -16.94
C LEU A 38 13.88 -18.73 -17.40
N GLU A 39 12.96 -19.01 -16.49
CA GLU A 39 11.54 -18.94 -16.81
C GLU A 39 10.80 -18.70 -15.49
N PHE A 40 9.85 -17.76 -15.48
CA PHE A 40 9.22 -17.17 -14.29
C PHE A 40 10.06 -16.14 -13.52
N ALA A 41 10.67 -15.19 -14.23
CA ALA A 41 10.96 -13.90 -13.62
C ALA A 41 9.63 -13.26 -13.18
N VAL A 42 9.35 -13.27 -11.87
CA VAL A 42 8.15 -12.64 -11.31
C VAL A 42 8.37 -11.13 -11.34
N PHE A 43 7.75 -10.45 -12.31
CA PHE A 43 7.75 -9.00 -12.34
C PHE A 43 6.91 -8.46 -11.19
N GLN A 44 7.49 -7.58 -10.38
CA GLN A 44 6.72 -6.85 -9.38
C GLN A 44 5.89 -5.77 -10.07
N VAL A 45 4.58 -5.86 -9.89
CA VAL A 45 3.61 -4.90 -10.39
C VAL A 45 2.99 -4.18 -9.19
N GLN A 46 2.95 -2.85 -9.25
CA GLN A 46 2.29 -2.03 -8.24
C GLN A 46 1.11 -1.27 -8.85
N LEU A 47 -0.07 -1.47 -8.27
CA LEU A 47 -1.23 -0.65 -8.56
C LEU A 47 -1.08 0.72 -7.89
N LYS A 48 -1.07 1.78 -8.71
CA LYS A 48 -1.10 3.16 -8.23
C LYS A 48 -2.56 3.64 -8.22
N THR A 49 -3.22 3.45 -7.09
CA THR A 49 -4.56 3.96 -6.86
C THR A 49 -4.56 4.87 -5.63
N ASN A 50 -5.35 5.93 -5.66
CA ASN A 50 -5.57 6.80 -4.49
C ASN A 50 -6.69 6.28 -3.59
N ILE A 51 -7.14 5.04 -3.82
CA ILE A 51 -8.31 4.45 -3.16
C ILE A 51 -7.79 3.60 -2.00
N SER A 52 -8.29 3.87 -0.80
CA SER A 52 -8.08 2.99 0.36
C SER A 52 -9.02 1.79 0.27
N SER A 53 -8.59 0.65 0.80
CA SER A 53 -9.47 -0.50 0.95
C SER A 53 -10.72 -0.11 1.75
N GLN A 54 -11.90 -0.53 1.29
CA GLN A 54 -13.14 -0.39 2.06
C GLN A 54 -13.16 -1.36 3.25
N TYR A 55 -12.29 -2.38 3.22
CA TYR A 55 -12.25 -3.46 4.19
C TYR A 55 -10.92 -3.48 4.93
N VAL A 56 -10.96 -3.34 6.25
CA VAL A 56 -9.76 -3.48 7.06
C VAL A 56 -9.48 -4.96 7.30
N ILE A 57 -8.60 -5.54 6.51
CA ILE A 57 -8.07 -6.88 6.75
C ILE A 57 -6.96 -6.77 7.80
N ARG A 58 -7.00 -7.61 8.84
CA ARG A 58 -6.10 -7.55 10.01
C ARG A 58 -4.61 -7.47 9.65
N THR A 59 -4.22 -8.01 8.50
CA THR A 59 -2.87 -7.98 7.96
C THR A 59 -2.82 -7.14 6.69
N GLN A 60 -2.92 -5.82 6.82
CA GLN A 60 -2.58 -4.87 5.75
C GLN A 60 -1.32 -4.09 6.13
N PRO A 61 -0.36 -3.93 5.21
CA PRO A 61 0.88 -3.23 5.51
C PRO A 61 0.68 -1.73 5.73
N THR A 62 -0.27 -1.11 5.03
CA THR A 62 -0.69 0.30 5.24
C THR A 62 -2.18 0.47 4.96
N ASN A 63 -2.79 1.56 5.42
CA ASN A 63 -4.23 1.84 5.21
C ASN A 63 -4.59 2.12 3.75
N ASN A 64 -3.59 2.45 2.94
CA ASN A 64 -3.77 2.72 1.50
C ASN A 64 -3.61 1.44 0.68
N CYS A 65 -3.31 0.30 1.30
CA CYS A 65 -3.25 -0.97 0.60
C CYS A 65 -4.66 -1.52 0.39
N LEU A 66 -4.97 -1.93 -0.84
CA LEU A 66 -6.19 -2.67 -1.15
C LEU A 66 -6.12 -4.08 -0.54
N SER A 67 -7.28 -4.64 -0.24
CA SER A 67 -7.39 -6.07 0.03
C SER A 67 -6.96 -6.89 -1.19
N THR A 68 -6.54 -8.15 -0.98
CA THR A 68 -6.20 -9.06 -2.07
C THR A 68 -7.33 -9.18 -3.09
N LEU A 69 -8.58 -9.22 -2.61
CA LEU A 69 -9.77 -9.28 -3.46
C LEU A 69 -9.98 -8.00 -4.27
N GLU A 70 -9.92 -6.82 -3.63
CA GLU A 70 -10.06 -5.54 -4.34
C GLU A 70 -8.94 -5.35 -5.38
N CYS A 71 -7.71 -5.74 -5.05
CA CYS A 71 -6.57 -5.71 -5.97
C CYS A 71 -6.85 -6.58 -7.21
N ALA A 72 -7.30 -7.82 -7.01
CA ALA A 72 -7.67 -8.72 -8.10
C ALA A 72 -8.84 -8.17 -8.94
N ALA A 73 -9.88 -7.64 -8.29
CA ALA A 73 -11.04 -7.05 -8.96
C ALA A 73 -10.65 -5.84 -9.82
N VAL A 74 -9.77 -4.97 -9.32
CA VAL A 74 -9.23 -3.82 -10.06
C VAL A 74 -8.37 -4.31 -11.24
N ALA A 75 -7.49 -5.29 -11.03
CA ALA A 75 -6.66 -5.85 -12.08
C ALA A 75 -7.51 -6.45 -13.22
N LEU A 76 -8.51 -7.27 -12.89
CA LEU A 76 -9.43 -7.86 -13.87
C LEU A 76 -10.22 -6.79 -14.62
N THR A 77 -10.69 -5.76 -13.92
CA THR A 77 -11.40 -4.63 -14.53
C THR A 77 -10.55 -3.90 -15.57
N ILE A 78 -9.25 -3.74 -15.29
CA ILE A 78 -8.30 -3.12 -16.22
C ILE A 78 -8.03 -4.05 -17.41
N MET A 79 -7.82 -5.34 -17.15
CA MET A 79 -7.52 -6.35 -18.18
C MET A 79 -8.67 -6.52 -19.17
N GLU A 80 -9.91 -6.63 -18.67
CA GLU A 80 -11.12 -6.86 -19.46
C GLU A 80 -11.78 -5.55 -19.94
N LYS A 81 -11.29 -4.40 -19.48
CA LYS A 81 -11.90 -3.07 -19.72
C LYS A 81 -13.36 -2.96 -19.30
N ASN A 82 -13.81 -3.79 -18.36
CA ASN A 82 -15.19 -3.87 -17.91
C ASN A 82 -15.29 -3.54 -16.41
N LYS A 83 -15.88 -2.38 -16.10
CA LYS A 83 -16.05 -1.88 -14.73
C LYS A 83 -17.06 -2.69 -13.91
N ASN A 84 -17.98 -3.40 -14.56
CA ASN A 84 -19.01 -4.19 -13.88
C ASN A 84 -18.42 -5.39 -13.14
N ILE A 85 -17.25 -5.86 -13.57
CA ILE A 85 -16.53 -6.98 -12.92
C ILE A 85 -16.18 -6.60 -11.48
N GLN A 86 -15.71 -5.36 -11.26
CA GLN A 86 -15.39 -4.87 -9.93
C GLN A 86 -16.59 -4.93 -8.99
N GLU A 87 -17.73 -4.39 -9.43
CA GLU A 87 -18.96 -4.39 -8.62
C GLU A 87 -19.45 -5.81 -8.36
N THR A 88 -19.43 -6.67 -9.38
CA THR A 88 -19.87 -8.08 -9.27
C THR A 88 -19.05 -8.85 -8.23
N ILE A 89 -17.73 -8.64 -8.19
CA ILE A 89 -16.83 -9.31 -7.23
C ILE A 89 -16.95 -8.71 -5.83
N LEU A 90 -17.11 -7.39 -5.71
CA LEU A 90 -17.11 -6.70 -4.42
C LEU A 90 -18.47 -6.76 -3.70
N ARG A 91 -19.58 -6.84 -4.43
CA ARG A 91 -20.94 -6.81 -3.85
C ARG A 91 -21.19 -7.92 -2.83
N PRO A 92 -20.80 -9.20 -3.05
CA PRO A 92 -20.94 -10.24 -2.02
C PRO A 92 -20.14 -9.93 -0.75
N LEU A 93 -18.93 -9.38 -0.90
CA LEU A 93 -18.11 -8.99 0.24
C LEU A 93 -18.76 -7.84 1.03
N GLN A 94 -19.36 -6.86 0.35
CA GLN A 94 -20.12 -5.78 0.99
C GLN A 94 -21.28 -6.33 1.81
N ALA A 95 -22.03 -7.28 1.24
CA ALA A 95 -23.17 -7.91 1.91
C ALA A 95 -22.73 -8.74 3.15
N LEU A 96 -21.61 -9.44 3.05
CA LEU A 96 -21.05 -10.18 4.19
C LEU A 96 -20.60 -9.24 5.30
N CYS A 97 -19.89 -8.16 4.96
CA CYS A 97 -19.45 -7.19 5.95
C CYS A 97 -20.63 -6.42 6.57
N SER A 98 -21.65 -6.06 5.79
CA SER A 98 -22.83 -5.39 6.35
C SER A 98 -23.59 -6.31 7.32
N PHE A 99 -23.73 -7.59 6.99
CA PHE A 99 -24.31 -8.58 7.89
C PHE A 99 -23.51 -8.70 9.19
N GLN A 100 -22.17 -8.78 9.09
CA GLN A 100 -21.31 -8.81 10.27
C GLN A 100 -21.52 -7.57 11.16
N LEU A 101 -21.55 -6.36 10.57
CA LEU A 101 -21.74 -5.11 11.30
C LEU A 101 -23.12 -5.05 11.97
N GLN A 102 -24.17 -5.53 11.30
CA GLN A 102 -25.52 -5.62 11.85
C GLN A 102 -25.61 -6.58 13.05
N HIS A 103 -24.81 -7.65 13.02
CA HIS A 103 -24.73 -8.63 14.11
C HIS A 103 -23.64 -8.32 15.14
N GLY A 104 -23.19 -7.06 15.24
CA GLY A 104 -22.33 -6.57 16.31
C GLY A 104 -20.83 -6.65 16.04
N ALA A 105 -20.41 -6.91 14.79
CA ALA A 105 -19.01 -6.73 14.43
C ALA A 105 -18.61 -5.25 14.52
N GLN A 106 -17.39 -5.00 15.00
CA GLN A 106 -16.86 -3.66 15.16
C GLN A 106 -15.87 -3.30 14.04
N ILE A 107 -15.96 -2.07 13.54
CA ILE A 107 -14.98 -1.52 12.60
C ILE A 107 -13.66 -1.27 13.35
N HIS A 108 -12.61 -1.95 12.92
CA HIS A 108 -11.27 -1.76 13.47
C HIS A 108 -10.51 -0.72 12.67
N HIS A 109 -10.13 0.39 13.29
CA HIS A 109 -9.27 1.38 12.65
C HIS A 109 -7.79 1.06 12.86
N SER A 110 -6.96 1.50 11.92
CA SER A 110 -5.52 1.36 12.08
C SER A 110 -5.00 2.19 13.24
N LYS A 111 -3.85 1.75 13.79
CA LYS A 111 -3.20 2.47 14.88
C LYS A 111 -2.83 3.90 14.50
N GLU A 112 -2.42 4.11 13.25
CA GLU A 112 -2.13 5.44 12.70
C GLU A 112 -3.35 6.36 12.74
N HIS A 113 -4.51 5.84 12.32
CA HIS A 113 -5.76 6.60 12.31
C HIS A 113 -6.21 6.97 13.73
N LEU A 114 -6.13 6.03 14.66
CA LEU A 114 -6.47 6.27 16.06
C LEU A 114 -5.57 7.35 16.69
N LEU A 115 -4.26 7.31 16.41
CA LEU A 115 -3.31 8.28 16.94
C LEU A 115 -3.48 9.68 16.35
N LYS A 116 -3.70 9.80 15.04
CA LYS A 116 -3.89 11.09 14.36
C LYS A 116 -5.17 11.80 14.78
N ASN A 117 -6.24 11.04 15.01
CA ASN A 117 -7.54 11.60 15.38
C ASN A 117 -7.73 11.72 16.90
N GLY A 118 -6.72 11.38 17.71
CA GLY A 118 -6.81 11.44 19.17
C GLY A 118 -7.73 10.39 19.81
N LEU A 119 -8.11 9.34 19.07
CA LEU A 119 -9.02 8.26 19.49
C LEU A 119 -8.26 7.05 20.07
N TYR A 120 -7.02 7.24 20.53
CA TYR A 120 -6.18 6.14 21.02
C TYR A 120 -6.33 5.98 22.54
N ASP A 121 -7.21 5.08 22.96
CA ASP A 121 -7.56 4.89 24.38
C ASP A 121 -6.51 4.14 25.20
N LYS A 122 -5.47 3.59 24.56
CA LYS A 122 -4.46 2.76 25.24
C LYS A 122 -3.33 3.65 25.78
N PRO A 123 -2.82 3.35 26.98
CA PRO A 123 -1.69 4.11 27.53
C PRO A 123 -0.45 3.97 26.64
N MET A 124 0.32 5.05 26.55
CA MET A 124 1.56 5.05 25.78
C MET A 124 2.56 4.04 26.34
N PRO A 125 3.22 3.23 25.50
CA PRO A 125 4.17 2.24 25.91
C PRO A 125 5.44 2.91 26.45
N LYS A 126 5.99 2.40 27.55
CA LYS A 126 7.20 2.95 28.19
C LYS A 126 8.51 2.60 27.46
N ASN A 127 8.49 1.61 26.57
CA ASN A 127 9.69 1.14 25.87
C ASN A 127 10.09 2.10 24.74
N LYS A 128 11.33 2.60 24.77
CA LYS A 128 11.91 3.53 23.77
C LYS A 128 11.73 3.06 22.32
N ARG A 129 11.89 1.77 22.02
CA ARG A 129 11.70 1.23 20.65
C ARG A 129 10.25 1.33 20.19
N LYS A 130 9.30 1.07 21.09
CA LYS A 130 7.86 1.15 20.80
C LYS A 130 7.40 2.61 20.65
N LEU A 131 7.99 3.53 21.44
CA LEU A 131 7.75 4.97 21.31
C LEU A 131 8.22 5.49 19.95
N ARG A 132 9.46 5.19 19.53
CA ARG A 132 9.96 5.56 18.19
C ARG A 132 9.05 5.04 17.08
N ARG A 133 8.58 3.80 17.18
CA ARG A 133 7.63 3.26 16.20
C ARG A 133 6.32 4.05 16.16
N MET A 134 5.82 4.54 17.29
CA MET A 134 4.61 5.37 17.34
C MET A 134 4.84 6.78 16.75
N GLU A 135 6.00 7.38 17.02
CA GLU A 135 6.39 8.66 16.42
C GLU A 135 6.47 8.57 14.89
N LEU A 136 7.03 7.48 14.36
CA LEU A 136 7.08 7.23 12.91
C LEU A 136 5.68 7.17 12.27
N LEU A 137 4.72 6.54 12.94
CA LEU A 137 3.32 6.44 12.49
C LEU A 137 2.61 7.80 12.46
N LEU A 138 2.96 8.71 13.38
CA LEU A 138 2.42 10.07 13.42
C LEU A 138 3.02 10.95 12.31
N ASN A 139 4.33 10.82 12.07
CA ASN A 139 5.06 11.71 11.16
C ASN A 139 4.93 11.32 9.67
N ASN A 140 4.13 10.31 9.31
CA ASN A 140 4.00 9.78 7.95
C ASN A 140 5.35 9.44 7.28
N VAL A 141 6.39 9.16 8.06
CA VAL A 141 7.69 8.80 7.51
C VAL A 141 7.56 7.37 7.02
N LYS A 142 7.55 7.20 5.69
CA LYS A 142 7.55 5.89 5.02
C LYS A 142 8.64 5.03 5.66
N ILE A 143 8.21 3.97 6.35
CA ILE A 143 9.09 2.89 6.84
C ILE A 143 9.45 2.02 5.64
#